data_AF-A0A0G4KPZ7-F1
#
_entry.id   AF-A0A0G4KPZ7-F1
#
_cell.length_a   1.000
_cell.length_b   1.000
_cell.length_c   1.000
_cell.angle_alpha   90.00
_cell.angle_beta   90.00
_cell.angle_gamma   90.00
#
_symmetry.space_group_name_H-M   'P 1'
#
loop_
_entity.id
_entity.type
_entity.pdbx_description
1 polymer ?
#
loop_
_entity_poly.entity_id
_entity_poly.type
_entity_poly.pdbx_seq_one_letter_code
_entity_poly.pdbx_strand_id
1 'polypeptide(L)'
;MTCARSLRPVELARRYYEQGADEVTFLNITSFRDMPLADLPMLEILRRTSETVFVPLTVGGGIRDSVDTDGTKVSALEIATMYFKSGADKVSIGSDAVMAAEEYHAAGRKLFGNTAIEQIAGAYGNQAVVVSVDPKRVYVPKPDATRHATLETSQPGPKGEAYCWYACTIKGGRETRDVDVVELAQAEARSADGPG
;
A
#
# COMPACT_ATOMS: atom_id res chain seq x y z
N MET A 1 13.15 35.42 -7.75
CA MET A 1 11.82 34.78 -7.91
C MET A 1 11.90 33.84 -9.11
N THR A 2 12.32 32.59 -8.90
CA THR A 2 12.39 31.54 -9.94
C THR A 2 12.59 30.18 -9.27
N CYS A 3 11.51 29.57 -8.78
CA CYS A 3 11.47 28.16 -8.37
C CYS A 3 10.55 27.40 -9.35
N ALA A 4 10.97 27.32 -10.61
CA ALA A 4 10.23 26.66 -11.69
C ALA A 4 11.06 25.51 -12.30
N ARG A 5 11.82 24.79 -11.48
CA ARG A 5 12.63 23.64 -11.94
C ARG A 5 12.47 22.47 -11.00
N SER A 6 11.35 21.76 -11.14
CA SER A 6 11.24 20.29 -11.10
C SER A 6 9.83 19.84 -10.66
N LEU A 7 8.79 20.16 -11.44
CA LEU A 7 7.55 19.36 -11.45
C LEU A 7 7.72 18.10 -12.31
N ARG A 8 8.92 17.52 -12.33
CA ARG A 8 9.24 16.30 -13.10
C ARG A 8 8.20 15.18 -12.92
N PRO A 9 7.64 14.94 -11.72
CA PRO A 9 6.58 13.95 -11.56
C PRO A 9 5.29 14.29 -12.32
N VAL A 10 4.87 15.56 -12.33
CA VAL A 10 3.65 16.02 -13.02
C VAL A 10 3.83 15.91 -14.54
N GLU A 11 4.96 16.39 -15.06
CA GLU A 11 5.28 16.30 -16.49
C GLU A 11 5.37 14.84 -16.96
N LEU A 12 5.95 13.96 -16.13
CA LEU A 12 6.05 12.54 -16.43
C LEU A 12 4.68 11.84 -16.39
N ALA A 13 3.84 12.16 -15.39
CA ALA A 13 2.48 11.65 -15.31
C ALA A 13 1.65 12.05 -16.54
N ARG A 14 1.74 13.32 -16.95
CA ARG A 14 1.11 13.81 -18.19
C ARG A 14 1.60 13.04 -19.41
N ARG A 15 2.91 12.81 -19.51
CA ARG A 15 3.48 12.02 -20.62
C ARG A 15 2.97 10.58 -20.64
N TYR A 16 2.86 9.92 -19.48
CA TYR A 16 2.29 8.57 -19.41
C TYR A 16 0.82 8.56 -19.87
N TYR A 17 0.04 9.54 -19.43
CA TYR A 17 -1.33 9.72 -19.88
C TYR A 17 -1.43 9.94 -21.40
N GLU A 18 -0.63 10.85 -21.96
CA GLU A 18 -0.57 11.11 -23.41
C GLU A 18 -0.13 9.88 -24.23
N GLN A 19 0.59 8.95 -23.60
CA GLN A 19 1.01 7.69 -24.19
C GLN A 19 -0.02 6.55 -24.02
N GLY A 20 -1.19 6.84 -23.43
CA GLY A 20 -2.29 5.89 -23.29
C GLY A 20 -2.26 5.06 -22.00
N ALA A 21 -1.62 5.54 -20.94
CA ALA A 21 -1.73 4.90 -19.63
C ALA A 21 -3.17 5.03 -19.09
N ASP A 22 -3.79 3.91 -18.71
CA ASP A 22 -5.14 3.86 -18.14
C ASP A 22 -5.18 4.28 -16.66
N GLU A 23 -4.04 4.40 -16.00
CA GLU A 23 -3.88 4.80 -14.60
C GLU A 23 -2.44 5.29 -14.35
N VAL A 24 -2.27 6.24 -13.42
CA VAL A 24 -0.94 6.69 -12.97
C VAL A 24 -0.79 6.49 -11.46
N THR A 25 0.23 5.73 -11.05
CA THR A 25 0.54 5.46 -9.65
C THR A 25 1.79 6.21 -9.18
N PHE A 26 1.64 6.97 -8.10
CA PHE A 26 2.71 7.68 -7.41
C PHE A 26 3.21 6.88 -6.21
N LEU A 27 4.49 6.50 -6.23
CA LEU A 27 5.16 5.89 -5.08
C LEU A 27 5.87 6.98 -4.26
N ASN A 28 5.21 7.42 -3.19
CA ASN A 28 5.72 8.42 -2.27
C ASN A 28 6.75 7.81 -1.29
N ILE A 29 8.01 7.87 -1.70
CA ILE A 29 9.17 7.43 -0.88
C ILE A 29 9.82 8.57 -0.09
N THR A 30 9.21 9.75 -0.10
CA THR A 30 9.79 10.93 0.54
C THR A 30 9.59 10.88 2.06
N SER A 31 10.64 11.19 2.82
CA SER A 31 10.59 11.28 4.28
C SER A 31 10.52 12.74 4.69
N PHE A 32 9.31 13.27 4.89
CA PHE A 32 9.09 14.63 5.38
C PHE A 32 8.60 14.60 6.83
N ARG A 33 9.48 14.19 7.76
CA ARG A 33 9.12 14.06 9.19
C ARG A 33 8.93 15.38 9.92
N ASP A 34 9.54 16.45 9.41
CA ASP A 34 9.57 17.77 10.06
C ASP A 34 8.73 18.81 9.30
N MET A 35 7.71 18.36 8.55
CA MET A 35 6.84 19.22 7.75
C MET A 35 5.37 18.97 8.12
N PRO A 36 4.54 20.03 8.23
CA PRO A 36 3.11 19.87 8.44
C PRO A 36 2.48 18.95 7.39
N LEU A 37 1.56 18.09 7.79
CA LEU A 37 0.92 17.16 6.84
C LEU A 37 0.21 17.90 5.70
N ALA A 38 -0.36 19.07 5.99
CA ALA A 38 -1.03 19.93 5.01
C ALA A 38 -0.09 20.48 3.91
N ASP A 39 1.21 20.51 4.18
CA ASP A 39 2.23 21.06 3.28
C ASP A 39 3.01 19.99 2.51
N LEU A 40 2.62 18.71 2.64
CA LEU A 40 3.29 17.59 1.97
C LEU A 40 3.36 17.84 0.45
N PRO A 41 4.57 17.85 -0.16
CA PRO A 41 4.74 18.13 -1.58
C PRO A 41 3.95 17.20 -2.51
N MET A 42 3.66 15.98 -2.06
CA MET A 42 2.87 15.02 -2.83
C MET A 42 1.42 15.48 -3.02
N LEU A 43 0.85 16.25 -2.09
CA LEU A 43 -0.49 16.82 -2.24
C LEU A 43 -0.53 17.80 -3.41
N GLU A 44 0.47 18.70 -3.50
CA GLU A 44 0.58 19.63 -4.63
C GLU A 44 0.89 18.92 -5.95
N ILE A 45 1.70 17.85 -5.94
CA ILE A 45 1.96 17.04 -7.12
C ILE A 45 0.66 16.43 -7.66
N LEU A 46 -0.17 15.85 -6.79
CA LEU A 46 -1.47 15.29 -7.20
C LEU A 46 -2.43 16.38 -7.68
N ARG A 47 -2.47 17.53 -6.99
CA ARG A 47 -3.34 18.66 -7.35
C ARG A 47 -3.03 19.16 -8.76
N ARG A 48 -1.74 19.32 -9.08
CA ARG A 48 -1.31 19.75 -10.42
C ARG A 48 -1.41 18.66 -11.47
N THR A 49 -1.27 17.39 -11.09
CA THR A 49 -1.44 16.27 -12.03
C THR A 49 -2.89 16.16 -12.47
N SER A 50 -3.84 16.24 -11.53
CA SER A 50 -5.29 16.15 -11.82
C SER A 50 -5.82 17.31 -12.66
N GLU A 51 -5.10 18.43 -12.79
CA GLU A 51 -5.44 19.52 -13.73
C GLU A 51 -5.31 19.09 -15.22
N THR A 52 -4.52 18.05 -15.54
CA THR A 52 -4.22 17.67 -16.93
C THR A 52 -4.26 16.16 -17.24
N VAL A 53 -4.31 15.31 -16.22
CA VAL A 53 -4.37 13.85 -16.34
C VAL A 53 -5.75 13.38 -15.92
N PHE A 54 -6.52 12.87 -16.88
CA PHE A 54 -7.94 12.49 -16.70
C PHE A 54 -8.15 10.97 -16.66
N VAL A 55 -7.18 10.28 -16.05
CA VAL A 55 -7.24 8.85 -15.71
C VAL A 55 -7.03 8.69 -14.21
N PRO A 56 -7.44 7.56 -13.60
CA PRO A 56 -7.27 7.33 -12.17
C PRO A 56 -5.84 7.60 -11.68
N LEU A 57 -5.74 8.27 -10.53
CA LEU A 57 -4.49 8.55 -9.84
C LEU A 57 -4.42 7.74 -8.54
N THR A 58 -3.40 6.90 -8.41
CA THR A 58 -3.15 6.13 -7.18
C THR A 58 -1.94 6.71 -6.44
N VAL A 59 -1.98 6.84 -5.12
CA VAL A 59 -0.83 7.24 -4.31
C VAL A 59 -0.52 6.21 -3.23
N GLY A 60 0.73 5.77 -3.16
CA GLY A 60 1.22 4.86 -2.12
C GLY A 60 2.34 5.48 -1.30
N GLY A 61 2.37 5.18 0.00
CA GLY A 61 3.42 5.63 0.91
C GLY A 61 3.00 6.77 1.83
N GLY A 62 3.06 6.51 3.14
CA GLY A 62 2.71 7.50 4.17
C GLY A 62 1.24 7.51 4.61
N ILE A 63 0.41 6.58 4.12
CA ILE A 63 -0.99 6.43 4.53
C ILE A 63 -1.05 5.50 5.74
N ARG A 64 -0.94 6.08 6.94
CA ARG A 64 -0.97 5.41 8.24
C ARG A 64 -1.22 6.44 9.34
N ASP A 65 -1.62 5.99 10.51
CA ASP A 65 -1.71 6.85 11.69
C ASP A 65 -0.37 7.56 11.95
N SER A 66 -0.43 8.86 12.18
CA SER A 66 0.73 9.72 12.35
C SER A 66 0.46 10.79 13.41
N VAL A 67 1.52 11.52 13.75
CA VAL A 67 1.46 12.71 14.58
C VAL A 67 2.03 13.85 13.73
N ASP A 68 1.27 14.93 13.60
CA ASP A 68 1.69 16.13 12.89
C ASP A 68 2.74 16.90 13.72
N THR A 69 3.42 17.85 13.08
CA THR A 69 4.49 18.67 13.67
C THR A 69 4.04 19.51 14.88
N ASP A 70 2.75 19.81 15.00
CA ASP A 70 2.16 20.51 16.14
C ASP A 70 1.73 19.58 17.29
N GLY A 71 1.93 18.26 17.13
CA GLY A 71 1.54 17.24 18.11
C GLY A 71 0.14 16.66 17.90
N THR A 72 -0.62 17.13 16.92
CA THR A 72 -1.96 16.61 16.60
C THR A 72 -1.85 15.18 16.07
N LYS A 73 -2.66 14.27 16.63
CA LYS A 73 -2.79 12.90 16.08
C LYS A 73 -3.67 12.95 14.83
N VAL A 74 -3.20 12.34 13.76
CA VAL A 74 -3.91 12.28 12.49
C VAL A 74 -4.00 10.82 12.05
N SER A 75 -5.23 10.35 11.84
CA SER A 75 -5.50 8.98 11.43
C SER A 75 -5.12 8.72 9.98
N ALA A 76 -4.94 7.44 9.64
CA ALA A 76 -4.76 7.00 8.25
C ALA A 76 -5.92 7.46 7.35
N LEU A 77 -7.15 7.46 7.86
CA LEU A 77 -8.34 7.94 7.15
C LEU A 77 -8.26 9.44 6.83
N GLU A 78 -7.81 10.26 7.78
CA GLU A 78 -7.63 11.70 7.55
C GLU A 78 -6.54 11.97 6.52
N ILE A 79 -5.41 11.25 6.59
CA ILE A 79 -4.33 11.34 5.60
C ILE A 79 -4.83 10.91 4.21
N ALA A 80 -5.55 9.79 4.11
CA ALA A 80 -6.16 9.36 2.84
C ALA A 80 -7.13 10.43 2.31
N THR A 81 -7.95 11.02 3.18
CA THR A 81 -8.87 12.10 2.83
C THR A 81 -8.15 13.32 2.25
N MET A 82 -6.98 13.68 2.78
CA MET A 82 -6.15 14.76 2.23
C MET A 82 -5.65 14.42 0.82
N TYR A 83 -5.22 13.18 0.58
CA TYR A 83 -4.82 12.72 -0.73
C TYR A 83 -5.98 12.71 -1.74
N PHE A 84 -7.15 12.23 -1.34
CA PHE A 84 -8.34 12.23 -2.19
C PHE A 84 -8.77 13.65 -2.58
N LYS A 85 -8.79 14.59 -1.60
CA LYS A 85 -9.05 16.01 -1.87
C LYS A 85 -8.01 16.68 -2.76
N SER A 86 -6.81 16.11 -2.83
CA SER A 86 -5.71 16.59 -3.68
C SER A 86 -5.72 15.96 -5.07
N GLY A 87 -6.65 15.06 -5.37
CA GLY A 87 -6.83 14.48 -6.70
C GLY A 87 -6.41 13.02 -6.84
N ALA A 88 -6.05 12.31 -5.76
CA ALA A 88 -5.95 10.86 -5.81
C ALA A 88 -7.36 10.23 -5.88
N ASP A 89 -7.49 9.13 -6.62
CA ASP A 89 -8.69 8.27 -6.62
C ASP A 89 -8.51 7.07 -5.69
N LYS A 90 -7.26 6.65 -5.48
CA LYS A 90 -6.91 5.47 -4.67
C LYS A 90 -5.69 5.72 -3.79
N VAL A 91 -5.68 5.06 -2.64
CA VAL A 91 -4.50 5.00 -1.76
C VAL A 91 -3.98 3.58 -1.65
N SER A 92 -2.65 3.45 -1.65
CA SER A 92 -1.97 2.17 -1.53
C SER A 92 -1.37 1.98 -0.13
N ILE A 93 -1.78 0.91 0.55
CA ILE A 93 -1.33 0.49 1.88
C ILE A 93 -0.31 -0.64 1.75
N GLY A 94 0.85 -0.51 2.41
CA GLY A 94 1.95 -1.48 2.33
C GLY A 94 2.18 -2.20 3.65
N SER A 95 3.14 -1.72 4.44
CA SER A 95 3.55 -2.39 5.69
C SER A 95 2.41 -2.58 6.70
N ASP A 96 1.51 -1.60 6.81
CA ASP A 96 0.35 -1.65 7.70
C ASP A 96 -0.64 -2.74 7.31
N ALA A 97 -0.73 -3.09 6.01
CA ALA A 97 -1.56 -4.23 5.57
C ALA A 97 -1.00 -5.55 6.09
N VAL A 98 0.32 -5.73 6.08
CA VAL A 98 0.94 -6.95 6.62
C VAL A 98 0.72 -7.05 8.13
N MET A 99 0.84 -5.94 8.86
CA MET A 99 0.60 -5.91 10.31
C MET A 99 -0.87 -6.17 10.65
N ALA A 100 -1.80 -5.61 9.88
CA ALA A 100 -3.24 -5.87 10.02
C ALA A 100 -3.57 -7.35 9.78
N ALA A 101 -3.00 -7.97 8.74
CA ALA A 101 -3.18 -9.39 8.49
C ALA A 101 -2.62 -10.29 9.62
N GLU A 102 -1.45 -9.95 10.18
CA GLU A 102 -0.89 -10.64 11.36
C GLU A 102 -1.87 -10.60 12.53
N GLU A 103 -2.40 -9.42 12.85
CA GLU A 103 -3.36 -9.24 13.95
C GLU A 103 -4.66 -10.00 13.67
N TYR A 104 -5.19 -9.93 12.44
CA TYR A 104 -6.38 -10.65 12.01
C TYR A 104 -6.26 -12.16 12.22
N HIS A 105 -5.16 -12.78 11.76
CA HIS A 105 -4.93 -14.22 11.92
C HIS A 105 -4.67 -14.60 13.38
N ALA A 106 -3.87 -13.81 14.10
CA ALA A 106 -3.61 -14.02 15.53
C ALA A 106 -4.89 -13.95 16.38
N ALA A 107 -5.86 -13.12 15.97
CA ALA A 107 -7.16 -12.96 16.60
C ALA A 107 -8.21 -14.02 16.21
N GLY A 108 -7.81 -15.05 15.45
CA GLY A 108 -8.74 -16.08 14.98
C GLY A 108 -9.67 -15.58 13.88
N ARG A 109 -9.15 -14.74 12.96
CA ARG A 109 -9.85 -14.19 11.79
C ARG A 109 -10.96 -13.22 12.14
N LYS A 110 -10.73 -12.39 13.16
CA LYS A 110 -11.67 -11.38 13.64
C LYS A 110 -11.25 -9.99 13.16
N LEU A 111 -12.21 -9.24 12.63
CA LEU A 111 -12.06 -7.83 12.28
C LEU A 111 -12.18 -6.94 13.52
N PHE A 112 -11.48 -5.81 13.50
CA PHE A 112 -11.39 -4.87 14.62
C PHE A 112 -11.98 -3.50 14.31
N GLY A 113 -12.15 -3.17 13.03
CA GLY A 113 -12.69 -1.89 12.55
C GLY A 113 -11.77 -0.69 12.78
N ASN A 114 -10.50 -0.92 13.08
CA ASN A 114 -9.54 0.12 13.45
C ASN A 114 -8.29 0.16 12.56
N THR A 115 -8.15 -0.76 11.61
CA THR A 115 -7.05 -0.73 10.65
C THR A 115 -7.29 0.36 9.61
N ALA A 116 -6.21 0.86 8.98
CA ALA A 116 -6.32 1.82 7.89
C ALA A 116 -7.22 1.32 6.75
N ILE A 117 -7.14 0.02 6.43
CA ILE A 117 -7.92 -0.60 5.36
C ILE A 117 -9.40 -0.62 5.71
N GLU A 118 -9.78 -1.08 6.91
CA GLU A 118 -11.18 -1.07 7.36
C GLU A 118 -11.77 0.35 7.40
N GLN A 119 -11.02 1.32 7.91
CA GLN A 119 -11.49 2.71 8.03
C GLN A 119 -11.66 3.38 6.67
N ILE A 120 -10.67 3.24 5.77
CA ILE A 120 -10.69 3.89 4.45
C ILE A 120 -11.73 3.21 3.55
N ALA A 121 -11.77 1.87 3.52
CA ALA A 121 -12.77 1.14 2.76
C ALA A 121 -14.20 1.39 3.29
N GLY A 122 -14.38 1.50 4.61
CA GLY A 122 -15.67 1.83 5.21
C GLY A 122 -16.18 3.22 4.84
N ALA A 123 -15.27 4.20 4.65
CA ALA A 123 -15.64 5.57 4.31
C ALA A 123 -15.75 5.83 2.79
N TYR A 124 -14.86 5.24 1.98
CA TYR A 124 -14.72 5.54 0.55
C TYR A 124 -15.03 4.35 -0.37
N GLY A 125 -15.29 3.17 0.19
CA GLY A 125 -15.50 1.92 -0.53
C GLY A 125 -14.20 1.16 -0.81
N ASN A 126 -14.30 -0.17 -1.03
CA ASN A 126 -13.15 -1.04 -1.27
C ASN A 126 -12.35 -0.66 -2.53
N GLN A 127 -13.00 -0.03 -3.51
CA GLN A 127 -12.35 0.45 -4.74
C GLN A 127 -11.34 1.58 -4.51
N ALA A 128 -11.38 2.25 -3.35
CA ALA A 128 -10.47 3.34 -3.00
C ALA A 128 -9.16 2.86 -2.37
N VAL A 129 -9.04 1.56 -2.05
CA VAL A 129 -7.90 0.97 -1.33
C VAL A 129 -7.17 -0.05 -2.19
N VAL A 130 -5.86 0.11 -2.29
CA VAL A 130 -4.95 -0.85 -2.94
C VAL A 130 -4.00 -1.42 -1.89
N VAL A 131 -3.75 -2.73 -1.92
CA VAL A 131 -2.73 -3.36 -1.07
C VAL A 131 -1.46 -3.58 -1.87
N SER A 132 -0.36 -2.95 -1.45
CA SER A 132 0.97 -3.16 -2.03
C SER A 132 1.66 -4.31 -1.32
N VAL A 133 1.81 -5.44 -2.03
CA VAL A 133 2.44 -6.65 -1.53
C VAL A 133 3.88 -6.75 -2.06
N ASP A 134 4.84 -6.88 -1.14
CA ASP A 134 6.26 -7.10 -1.46
C ASP A 134 6.65 -8.55 -1.09
N PRO A 135 6.48 -9.52 -2.00
CA PRO A 135 6.67 -10.93 -1.67
C PRO A 135 8.12 -11.41 -1.88
N LYS A 136 8.56 -12.34 -1.02
CA LYS A 136 9.87 -13.01 -1.11
C LYS A 136 9.67 -14.52 -1.13
N ARG A 137 10.15 -15.18 -2.19
CA ARG A 137 10.07 -16.64 -2.34
C ARG A 137 10.87 -17.35 -1.24
N VAL A 138 10.27 -18.36 -0.63
CA VAL A 138 10.88 -19.28 0.34
C VAL A 138 10.68 -20.72 -0.13
N TYR A 139 11.78 -21.44 -0.36
CA TYR A 139 11.75 -22.83 -0.81
C TYR A 139 11.50 -23.81 0.33
N VAL A 140 10.75 -24.88 0.05
CA VAL A 140 10.48 -25.97 0.98
C VAL A 140 10.47 -27.31 0.24
N PRO A 141 10.90 -28.42 0.88
CA PRO A 141 11.04 -29.71 0.19
C PRO A 141 9.70 -30.36 -0.16
N LYS A 142 8.64 -30.06 0.57
CA LYS A 142 7.29 -30.62 0.42
C LYS A 142 6.24 -29.67 1.02
N PRO A 143 4.95 -29.78 0.62
CA PRO A 143 3.90 -28.84 1.03
C PRO A 143 3.69 -28.71 2.54
N ASP A 144 3.81 -29.81 3.29
CA ASP A 144 3.58 -29.88 4.75
C ASP A 144 4.80 -29.47 5.58
N ALA A 145 5.90 -29.03 4.94
CA ALA A 145 7.08 -28.52 5.64
C ALA A 145 6.87 -27.11 6.22
N THR A 146 5.73 -26.49 5.93
CA THR A 146 5.31 -25.19 6.46
C THR A 146 3.79 -25.17 6.63
N ARG A 147 3.29 -24.26 7.47
CA ARG A 147 1.85 -23.97 7.57
C ARG A 147 1.33 -23.10 6.41
N HIS A 148 2.24 -22.45 5.70
CA HIS A 148 1.93 -21.50 4.64
C HIS A 148 1.40 -22.16 3.37
N ALA A 149 0.65 -21.40 2.57
CA ALA A 149 0.19 -21.84 1.26
C ALA A 149 1.39 -22.05 0.31
N THR A 150 1.62 -23.29 -0.09
CA THR A 150 2.73 -23.67 -0.99
C THR A 150 2.24 -23.96 -2.40
N LEU A 151 3.14 -23.83 -3.37
CA LEU A 151 2.97 -24.29 -4.75
C LEU A 151 4.21 -25.05 -5.22
N GLU A 152 4.00 -26.01 -6.13
CA GLU A 152 5.09 -26.67 -6.84
C GLU A 152 5.75 -25.68 -7.81
N THR A 153 7.08 -25.71 -7.90
CA THR A 153 7.84 -24.75 -8.72
C THR A 153 8.72 -25.45 -9.74
N SER A 154 8.73 -24.93 -10.98
CA SER A 154 9.60 -25.41 -12.05
C SER A 154 11.07 -25.01 -11.87
N GLN A 155 11.37 -24.15 -10.90
CA GLN A 155 12.72 -23.71 -10.55
C GLN A 155 13.08 -24.26 -9.17
N PRO A 156 13.78 -25.41 -9.08
CA PRO A 156 14.12 -26.01 -7.81
C PRO A 156 14.94 -25.06 -6.92
N GLY A 157 14.74 -25.19 -5.61
CA GLY A 157 15.56 -24.48 -4.63
C GLY A 157 17.03 -24.92 -4.65
N PRO A 158 17.92 -24.22 -3.93
CA PRO A 158 19.35 -24.52 -3.90
C PRO A 158 19.70 -25.95 -3.44
N LYS A 159 18.78 -26.63 -2.75
CA LYS A 159 18.94 -28.03 -2.29
C LYS A 159 18.01 -28.99 -3.02
N GLY A 160 17.41 -28.58 -4.13
CA GLY A 160 16.46 -29.38 -4.90
C GLY A 160 15.03 -29.33 -4.35
N GLU A 161 14.69 -28.33 -3.53
CA GLU A 161 13.32 -28.13 -3.07
C GLU A 161 12.36 -27.93 -4.25
N ALA A 162 11.32 -28.76 -4.34
CA ALA A 162 10.35 -28.74 -5.43
C ALA A 162 9.16 -27.80 -5.17
N TYR A 163 9.05 -27.23 -3.97
CA TYR A 163 7.95 -26.37 -3.57
C TYR A 163 8.44 -25.03 -3.04
N CYS A 164 7.59 -24.01 -3.11
CA CYS A 164 7.85 -22.74 -2.47
C CYS A 164 6.56 -22.07 -1.98
N TRP A 165 6.72 -21.11 -1.07
CA TRP A 165 5.71 -20.14 -0.68
C TRP A 165 6.29 -18.73 -0.79
N TYR A 166 5.47 -17.71 -0.64
CA TYR A 166 5.88 -16.32 -0.76
C TYR A 166 5.61 -15.58 0.55
N ALA A 167 6.69 -15.27 1.27
CA ALA A 167 6.64 -14.51 2.51
C ALA A 167 6.45 -13.03 2.21
N CYS A 168 5.58 -12.36 2.97
CA CYS A 168 5.41 -10.92 2.89
C CYS A 168 6.60 -10.21 3.53
N THR A 169 6.88 -9.01 3.04
CA THR A 169 7.91 -8.13 3.62
C THR A 169 7.33 -6.76 3.93
N ILE A 170 7.93 -6.07 4.91
CA ILE A 170 7.57 -4.72 5.32
C ILE A 170 8.77 -3.78 5.26
N LYS A 171 8.53 -2.49 5.51
CA LYS A 171 9.54 -1.42 5.46
C LYS A 171 10.24 -1.34 4.11
N GLY A 172 9.52 -1.57 3.01
CA GLY A 172 10.07 -1.56 1.65
C GLY A 172 11.04 -2.72 1.43
N GLY A 173 10.59 -3.96 1.66
CA GLY A 173 11.38 -5.16 1.39
C GLY A 173 12.45 -5.54 2.42
N ARG A 174 12.66 -4.74 3.48
CA ARG A 174 13.81 -4.89 4.39
C ARG A 174 13.60 -5.87 5.53
N GLU A 175 12.36 -6.14 5.88
CA GLU A 175 12.01 -7.04 6.98
C GLU A 175 11.02 -8.09 6.48
N THR A 176 11.37 -9.37 6.59
CA THR A 176 10.48 -10.49 6.23
C THR A 176 9.59 -10.84 7.41
N ARG A 177 8.31 -11.09 7.14
CA ARG A 177 7.29 -11.45 8.12
C ARG A 177 6.88 -12.90 7.95
N ASP A 178 6.43 -13.53 9.03
CA ASP A 178 5.91 -14.89 9.03
C ASP A 178 4.43 -14.89 8.60
N VAL A 179 4.14 -14.30 7.45
CA VAL A 179 2.81 -14.25 6.82
C VAL A 179 3.01 -14.43 5.34
N ASP A 180 2.28 -15.36 4.73
CA ASP A 180 2.32 -15.56 3.29
C ASP A 180 1.37 -14.62 2.53
N VAL A 181 1.59 -14.49 1.22
CA VAL A 181 0.78 -13.62 0.35
C VAL A 181 -0.69 -14.03 0.29
N VAL A 182 -1.02 -15.31 0.51
CA VAL A 182 -2.40 -15.81 0.52
C VAL A 182 -3.08 -15.41 1.83
N GLU A 183 -2.41 -15.59 2.95
CA GLU A 183 -2.85 -15.12 4.27
C GLU A 183 -3.12 -13.62 4.28
N LEU A 184 -2.22 -12.83 3.68
CA LEU A 184 -2.38 -11.38 3.50
C LEU A 184 -3.60 -11.05 2.63
N ALA A 185 -3.68 -11.63 1.43
CA ALA A 185 -4.77 -11.34 0.50
C ALA A 185 -6.15 -11.71 1.08
N GLN A 186 -6.24 -12.83 1.81
CA GLN A 186 -7.48 -13.24 2.48
C GLN A 186 -7.87 -12.29 3.61
N ALA A 187 -6.92 -11.85 4.42
CA ALA A 187 -7.18 -10.91 5.51
C ALA A 187 -7.69 -9.58 4.95
N GLU A 188 -6.99 -8.99 3.99
CA GLU A 188 -7.35 -7.64 3.51
C GLU A 188 -8.59 -7.61 2.63
N ALA A 189 -8.89 -8.69 1.91
CA ALA A 189 -10.20 -8.83 1.26
C ALA A 189 -11.34 -8.78 2.28
N ARG A 190 -11.17 -9.42 3.45
CA ARG A 190 -12.17 -9.36 4.54
C ARG A 190 -12.20 -8.00 5.22
N SER A 191 -11.06 -7.38 5.46
CA SER A 191 -10.96 -6.02 6.01
C SER A 191 -11.73 -5.01 5.16
N ALA A 192 -11.66 -5.13 3.82
CA ALA A 192 -12.32 -4.22 2.90
C ALA A 192 -13.83 -4.47 2.75
N ASP A 193 -14.30 -5.72 2.89
CA ASP A 193 -15.73 -6.07 2.81
C ASP A 193 -16.50 -5.74 4.10
N GLY A 194 -15.80 -5.57 5.23
CA GLY A 194 -16.39 -5.29 6.55
C GLY A 194 -16.97 -6.53 7.25
N PRO A 195 -17.51 -6.38 8.47
CA PRO A 195 -18.17 -7.47 9.18
C PRO A 195 -19.51 -7.79 8.49
N GLY A 196 -19.53 -8.87 7.71
CA GLY A 196 -20.75 -9.47 7.18
C GLY A 196 -21.64 -10.10 8.25
#